data_AF-A0A0R2CXV3-F1
#
_entry.id   AF-A0A0R2CXV3-F1
#
_cell.length_a   1.000
_cell.length_b   1.000
_cell.length_c   1.000
_cell.angle_alpha   90.00
_cell.angle_beta   90.00
_cell.angle_gamma   90.00
#
_symmetry.space_group_name_H-M   'P 1'
#
loop_
_entity.id
_entity.type
_entity.pdbx_description
1 polymer ?
#
loop_
_entity_poly.entity_id
_entity_poly.type
_entity_poly.pdbx_seq_one_letter_code
_entity_poly.pdbx_strand_id
1 'polypeptide(L)'
;MQVGLSTENFVGFERDNTGINIARKNENYCELTVQYWAWKNKKAEIKGLVHYRRFFSNGKKCYMRNPQKKMQNILRIDKLNKLLEKYDMILPSKRNYYIETTWSHYEHSHHIKDLMITRDVISNLYPDYLDKFDEVMKRSSAHMFNMLIAKDEIFSNYSEWLFKILAEVEKKVDISDYSDFDKRIFGFISELLMDVWVEKNEINYTELPLLFIGKQNWTKKIGLFLLRKVGLSRKVI
;
A
#
# COMPACT_ATOMS: atom_id res chain seq x y z
N MET A 1 -0.77 10.87 -12.33
CA MET A 1 0.69 10.74 -12.54
C MET A 1 0.94 9.51 -13.37
N GLN A 2 1.90 9.58 -14.29
CA GLN A 2 2.41 8.47 -15.09
C GLN A 2 3.61 7.87 -14.35
N VAL A 3 3.73 6.54 -14.34
CA VAL A 3 4.70 5.81 -13.51
C VAL A 3 5.76 5.11 -14.34
N GLY A 4 6.97 5.01 -13.80
CA GLY A 4 8.07 4.27 -14.40
C GLY A 4 8.70 4.94 -15.63
N LEU A 5 9.41 4.14 -16.42
CA LEU A 5 10.27 4.62 -17.52
C LEU A 5 9.64 4.48 -18.91
N SER A 6 8.31 4.28 -19.00
CA SER A 6 7.64 4.15 -20.29
C SER A 6 7.95 5.35 -21.20
N THR A 7 8.17 5.12 -22.49
CA THR A 7 8.34 6.20 -23.48
C THR A 7 7.02 6.90 -23.80
N GLU A 8 5.88 6.22 -23.61
CA GLU A 8 4.56 6.81 -23.79
C GLU A 8 4.36 7.96 -22.80
N ASN A 9 3.85 9.10 -23.27
CA ASN A 9 3.63 10.30 -22.47
C ASN A 9 2.21 10.83 -22.68
N PHE A 10 1.39 10.76 -21.64
CA PHE A 10 0.01 11.27 -21.64
C PHE A 10 0.00 12.76 -21.29
N VAL A 11 -0.38 13.59 -22.27
CA VAL A 11 -0.48 15.05 -22.10
C VAL A 11 -1.38 15.41 -20.92
N GLY A 12 -0.94 16.38 -20.11
CA GLY A 12 -1.66 16.84 -18.92
C GLY A 12 -1.37 16.04 -17.64
N PHE A 13 -0.54 15.00 -17.71
CA PHE A 13 -0.12 14.24 -16.53
C PHE A 13 1.39 14.35 -16.29
N GLU A 14 1.76 14.61 -15.05
CA GLU A 14 3.16 14.56 -14.61
C GLU A 14 3.70 13.13 -14.54
N ARG A 15 5.03 13.00 -14.59
CA ARG A 15 5.74 11.73 -14.50
C ARG A 15 6.61 11.65 -13.25
N ASP A 16 6.65 10.48 -12.65
CA ASP A 16 7.49 10.17 -11.49
C ASP A 16 8.99 10.07 -11.81
N ASN A 17 9.40 10.15 -13.09
CA ASN A 17 10.79 10.08 -13.53
C ASN A 17 11.46 11.45 -13.70
N THR A 18 10.88 12.50 -13.12
CA THR A 18 11.40 13.89 -13.15
C THR A 18 11.93 14.31 -11.78
N GLY A 19 12.77 15.35 -11.70
CA GLY A 19 13.30 15.83 -10.40
C GLY A 19 14.01 14.74 -9.59
N ILE A 20 13.87 14.79 -8.26
CA ILE A 20 14.43 13.76 -7.37
C ILE A 20 13.51 12.53 -7.39
N ASN A 21 14.00 11.39 -7.90
CA ASN A 21 13.14 10.24 -8.14
C ASN A 21 13.82 8.88 -8.02
N ILE A 22 12.98 7.84 -7.98
CA ILE A 22 13.36 6.42 -8.04
C ILE A 22 12.57 5.66 -9.11
N ALA A 23 12.13 6.33 -10.19
CA ALA A 23 11.25 5.72 -11.20
C ALA A 23 11.85 4.48 -11.87
N ARG A 24 13.18 4.39 -11.97
CA ARG A 24 13.89 3.19 -12.43
C ARG A 24 13.63 1.93 -11.59
N LYS A 25 13.17 2.10 -10.35
CA LYS A 25 12.85 1.01 -9.43
C LYS A 25 11.37 0.59 -9.48
N ASN A 26 10.59 1.12 -10.42
CA ASN A 26 9.14 0.87 -10.49
C ASN A 26 8.80 -0.62 -10.60
N GLU A 27 9.64 -1.44 -11.24
CA GLU A 27 9.43 -2.89 -11.29
C GLU A 27 9.40 -3.58 -9.93
N ASN A 28 10.12 -3.03 -8.92
CA ASN A 28 10.20 -3.62 -7.59
C ASN A 28 9.42 -2.82 -6.53
N TYR A 29 9.37 -1.51 -6.68
CA TYR A 29 8.74 -0.56 -5.75
C TYR A 29 7.30 -0.20 -6.13
N CYS A 30 6.84 -0.53 -7.35
CA CYS A 30 5.49 -0.26 -7.81
C CYS A 30 5.07 1.22 -7.58
N GLU A 31 3.88 1.44 -7.05
CA GLU A 31 3.32 2.77 -6.76
C GLU A 31 4.14 3.59 -5.74
N LEU A 32 5.06 2.99 -4.99
CA LEU A 32 5.94 3.72 -4.07
C LEU A 32 6.86 4.69 -4.81
N THR A 33 7.17 4.44 -6.08
CA THR A 33 7.92 5.39 -6.91
C THR A 33 7.21 6.74 -7.03
N VAL A 34 5.88 6.74 -7.10
CA VAL A 34 5.04 7.95 -7.06
C VAL A 34 5.03 8.58 -5.67
N GLN A 35 4.93 7.78 -4.61
CA GLN A 35 5.00 8.29 -3.24
C GLN A 35 6.32 9.03 -2.99
N TYR A 36 7.45 8.41 -3.37
CA TYR A 36 8.77 9.00 -3.26
C TYR A 36 8.87 10.32 -4.04
N TRP A 37 8.37 10.31 -5.27
CA TRP A 37 8.40 11.51 -6.11
C TRP A 37 7.55 12.63 -5.51
N ALA A 38 6.34 12.34 -5.04
CA ALA A 38 5.47 13.33 -4.40
C ALA A 38 6.09 13.86 -3.10
N TRP A 39 6.74 13.01 -2.31
CA TRP A 39 7.47 13.41 -1.11
C TRP A 39 8.57 14.42 -1.44
N LYS A 40 9.39 14.17 -2.46
CA LYS A 40 10.56 15.01 -2.78
C LYS A 40 10.26 16.24 -3.62
N ASN A 41 9.22 16.21 -4.46
CA ASN A 41 9.03 17.22 -5.50
C ASN A 41 7.75 18.04 -5.31
N LYS A 42 6.75 17.55 -4.56
CA LYS A 42 5.47 18.26 -4.41
C LYS A 42 5.39 19.06 -3.13
N LYS A 43 5.04 20.34 -3.28
CA LYS A 43 4.61 21.23 -2.19
C LYS A 43 3.09 21.28 -2.19
N ALA A 44 2.48 20.70 -1.17
CA ALA A 44 1.03 20.71 -0.95
C ALA A 44 0.79 20.44 0.54
N GLU A 45 -0.20 21.09 1.14
CA GLU A 45 -0.58 20.88 2.56
C GLU A 45 -1.15 19.47 2.81
N ILE A 46 -1.78 18.88 1.80
CA ILE A 46 -2.37 17.56 1.83
C ILE A 46 -1.85 16.78 0.62
N LYS A 47 -1.32 15.58 0.88
CA LYS A 47 -0.81 14.66 -0.14
C LYS A 47 -1.58 13.35 -0.08
N GLY A 48 -1.83 12.75 -1.23
CA GLY A 48 -2.56 11.49 -1.31
C GLY A 48 -2.09 10.61 -2.44
N LEU A 49 -2.17 9.30 -2.22
CA LEU A 49 -1.85 8.26 -3.18
C LEU A 49 -3.04 7.31 -3.31
N VAL A 50 -3.50 7.14 -4.55
CA VAL A 50 -4.53 6.18 -4.92
C VAL A 50 -4.07 5.36 -6.11
N HIS A 51 -4.66 4.17 -6.29
CA HIS A 51 -4.37 3.35 -7.46
C HIS A 51 -5.26 3.79 -8.62
N TYR A 52 -4.80 3.56 -9.84
CA TYR A 52 -5.53 3.93 -11.07
C TYR A 52 -6.95 3.32 -11.20
N ARG A 53 -7.24 2.21 -10.50
CA ARG A 53 -8.58 1.57 -10.47
C ARG A 53 -9.21 1.47 -9.09
N ARG A 54 -8.62 2.11 -8.07
CA ARG A 54 -9.12 2.05 -6.68
C ARG A 54 -9.15 3.44 -6.09
N PHE A 55 -10.32 3.87 -5.65
CA PHE A 55 -10.54 5.22 -5.15
C PHE A 55 -11.22 5.18 -3.78
N PHE A 56 -10.97 6.18 -2.95
CA PHE A 56 -11.72 6.35 -1.70
C PHE A 56 -13.19 6.66 -2.01
N SER A 57 -14.09 6.04 -1.24
CA SER A 57 -15.54 6.26 -1.35
C SER A 57 -15.95 7.54 -0.63
N ASN A 58 -16.91 8.27 -1.20
CA ASN A 58 -17.57 9.39 -0.55
C ASN A 58 -18.56 8.94 0.54
N GLY A 59 -18.71 7.65 0.79
CA GLY A 59 -19.68 7.10 1.73
C GLY A 59 -19.42 5.64 2.12
N LYS A 60 -20.49 4.89 2.38
CA LYS A 60 -20.42 3.45 2.71
C LYS A 60 -19.87 2.63 1.52
N LYS A 61 -19.59 1.35 1.77
CA LYS A 61 -19.16 0.38 0.74
C LYS A 61 -20.17 0.37 -0.42
N CYS A 62 -19.70 0.64 -1.63
CA CYS A 62 -20.53 0.51 -2.83
C CYS A 62 -20.34 -0.86 -3.48
N TYR A 63 -21.35 -1.71 -3.33
CA TYR A 63 -21.44 -3.00 -4.03
C TYR A 63 -22.06 -2.88 -5.43
N MET A 64 -22.27 -1.66 -5.92
CA MET A 64 -22.87 -1.40 -7.23
C MET A 64 -22.04 -2.07 -8.32
N ARG A 65 -22.68 -2.65 -9.33
CA ARG A 65 -21.96 -3.30 -10.45
C ARG A 65 -21.54 -2.30 -11.55
N ASN A 66 -22.28 -1.20 -11.70
CA ASN A 66 -22.08 -0.22 -12.76
C ASN A 66 -20.87 0.70 -12.45
N PRO A 67 -19.83 0.74 -13.32
CA PRO A 67 -18.65 1.59 -13.12
C PRO A 67 -18.95 3.09 -13.06
N GLN A 68 -19.83 3.60 -13.91
CA GLN A 68 -20.20 5.02 -13.93
C GLN A 68 -20.83 5.45 -12.59
N LYS A 69 -21.72 4.62 -12.03
CA LYS A 69 -22.32 4.87 -10.70
C LYS A 69 -21.27 4.80 -9.58
N LYS A 70 -20.26 3.93 -9.68
CA LYS A 70 -19.14 3.94 -8.72
C LYS A 70 -18.34 5.24 -8.80
N MET A 71 -18.05 5.72 -10.01
CA MET A 71 -17.28 6.96 -10.20
C MET A 71 -18.00 8.18 -9.59
N GLN A 72 -19.33 8.22 -9.64
CA GLN A 72 -20.12 9.28 -9.01
C GLN A 72 -19.99 9.32 -7.48
N ASN A 73 -19.54 8.22 -6.86
CA ASN A 73 -19.35 8.09 -5.42
C ASN A 73 -17.87 8.18 -4.99
N ILE A 74 -16.96 8.62 -5.86
CA ILE A 74 -15.57 8.92 -5.45
C ILE A 74 -15.58 10.05 -4.40
N LEU A 75 -14.70 9.93 -3.41
CA LEU A 75 -14.50 10.91 -2.33
C LEU A 75 -14.44 12.33 -2.88
N ARG A 76 -15.30 13.20 -2.34
CA ARG A 76 -15.40 14.60 -2.73
C ARG A 76 -14.61 15.49 -1.78
N ILE A 77 -14.22 16.65 -2.30
CA ILE A 77 -13.37 17.61 -1.59
C ILE A 77 -14.02 18.16 -0.31
N ASP A 78 -15.34 18.36 -0.29
CA ASP A 78 -16.09 18.84 0.86
C ASP A 78 -16.02 17.85 2.03
N LYS A 79 -16.14 16.55 1.74
CA LYS A 79 -15.99 15.49 2.75
C LYS A 79 -14.52 15.31 3.15
N LEU A 80 -13.60 15.35 2.20
CA LEU A 80 -12.17 15.25 2.46
C LEU A 80 -11.73 16.32 3.47
N ASN A 81 -12.08 17.58 3.23
CA ASN A 81 -11.74 18.70 4.11
C ASN A 81 -12.31 18.50 5.52
N LYS A 82 -13.60 18.14 5.64
CA LYS A 82 -14.24 17.84 6.94
C LYS A 82 -13.56 16.71 7.72
N LEU A 83 -12.99 15.72 7.02
CA LEU A 83 -12.24 14.64 7.67
C LEU A 83 -10.88 15.15 8.13
N LEU A 84 -10.17 15.92 7.28
CA LEU A 84 -8.83 16.43 7.59
C LEU A 84 -8.79 17.59 8.61
N GLU A 85 -9.95 18.19 8.90
CA GLU A 85 -10.14 19.06 10.07
C GLU A 85 -10.02 18.28 11.40
N LYS A 86 -10.35 16.99 11.38
CA LYS A 86 -10.45 16.14 12.59
C LYS A 86 -9.37 15.09 12.70
N TYR A 87 -8.82 14.66 11.56
CA TYR A 87 -7.87 13.58 11.44
C TYR A 87 -6.66 14.06 10.63
N ASP A 88 -5.49 13.47 10.88
CA ASP A 88 -4.25 13.82 10.17
C ASP A 88 -4.03 12.94 8.94
N MET A 89 -4.71 11.79 8.89
CA MET A 89 -4.56 10.78 7.86
C MET A 89 -5.88 10.05 7.57
N ILE A 90 -6.05 9.62 6.33
CA ILE A 90 -7.14 8.79 5.84
C ILE A 90 -6.54 7.55 5.20
N LEU A 91 -6.98 6.39 5.67
CA LEU A 91 -6.57 5.08 5.18
C LEU A 91 -7.76 4.32 4.58
N PRO A 92 -7.51 3.32 3.72
CA PRO A 92 -8.58 2.43 3.27
C PRO A 92 -9.14 1.65 4.45
N SER A 93 -10.37 1.14 4.37
CA SER A 93 -10.83 0.23 5.44
C SER A 93 -9.95 -1.02 5.53
N LYS A 94 -9.62 -1.45 6.76
CA LYS A 94 -8.82 -2.66 6.98
C LYS A 94 -9.40 -3.88 6.27
N ARG A 95 -8.50 -4.72 5.77
CA ARG A 95 -8.83 -6.06 5.28
C ARG A 95 -8.73 -7.04 6.45
N ASN A 96 -9.75 -7.87 6.63
CA ASN A 96 -9.74 -8.94 7.62
C ASN A 96 -9.31 -10.27 6.98
N TYR A 97 -8.34 -10.92 7.60
CA TYR A 97 -7.94 -12.30 7.39
C TYR A 97 -8.67 -13.15 8.44
N TYR A 98 -9.38 -14.20 8.01
CA TYR A 98 -10.22 -14.97 8.93
C TYR A 98 -9.50 -16.17 9.56
N ILE A 99 -8.37 -16.59 8.99
CA ILE A 99 -7.65 -17.81 9.36
C ILE A 99 -6.12 -17.65 9.28
N GLU A 100 -5.63 -16.44 9.04
CA GLU A 100 -4.21 -16.15 8.85
C GLU A 100 -3.85 -14.87 9.62
N THR A 101 -2.62 -14.82 10.13
CA THR A 101 -2.01 -13.57 10.57
C THR A 101 -1.41 -12.85 9.37
N THR A 102 -1.09 -11.57 9.51
CA THR A 102 -0.33 -10.81 8.51
C THR A 102 0.97 -11.53 8.14
N TRP A 103 1.66 -12.09 9.13
CA TRP A 103 2.87 -12.91 8.94
C TRP A 103 2.59 -14.16 8.10
N SER A 104 1.66 -15.02 8.51
CA SER A 104 1.39 -16.27 7.79
C SER A 104 0.82 -16.00 6.39
N HIS A 105 0.05 -14.93 6.24
CA HIS A 105 -0.45 -14.50 4.93
C HIS A 105 0.69 -14.12 3.98
N TYR A 106 1.69 -13.38 4.47
CA TYR A 106 2.88 -13.04 3.70
C TYR A 106 3.69 -14.30 3.37
N GLU A 107 3.94 -15.18 4.34
CA GLU A 107 4.65 -16.45 4.15
C GLU A 107 4.01 -17.34 3.08
N HIS A 108 2.68 -17.41 3.04
CA HIS A 108 1.97 -18.18 2.03
C HIS A 108 1.95 -17.52 0.65
N SER A 109 2.11 -16.20 0.59
CA SER A 109 1.96 -15.42 -0.65
C SER A 109 3.30 -15.04 -1.30
N HIS A 110 4.36 -14.93 -0.50
CA HIS A 110 5.66 -14.36 -0.86
C HIS A 110 6.81 -15.10 -0.16
N HIS A 111 8.05 -14.68 -0.43
CA HIS A 111 9.23 -15.28 0.19
C HIS A 111 9.44 -14.73 1.61
N ILE A 112 9.16 -15.55 2.62
CA ILE A 112 9.22 -15.16 4.04
C ILE A 112 10.58 -14.59 4.49
N LYS A 113 11.67 -15.03 3.85
CA LYS A 113 13.02 -14.51 4.10
C LYS A 113 13.10 -12.98 3.98
N ASP A 114 12.31 -12.39 3.08
CA ASP A 114 12.33 -10.93 2.85
C ASP A 114 11.71 -10.17 4.02
N LEU A 115 10.66 -10.73 4.63
CA LEU A 115 10.04 -10.15 5.81
C LEU A 115 10.91 -10.35 7.07
N MET A 116 11.63 -11.47 7.16
CA MET A 116 12.63 -11.69 8.20
C MET A 116 13.79 -10.68 8.11
N ILE A 117 14.30 -10.43 6.89
CA ILE A 117 15.31 -9.39 6.64
C ILE A 117 14.74 -8.01 6.99
N THR A 118 13.49 -7.73 6.66
CA THR A 118 12.83 -6.48 7.03
C THR A 118 12.77 -6.29 8.55
N ARG A 119 12.42 -7.34 9.29
CA ARG A 119 12.42 -7.33 10.76
C ARG A 119 13.81 -7.04 11.33
N ASP A 120 14.87 -7.66 10.78
CA ASP A 120 16.26 -7.40 11.18
C ASP A 120 16.69 -5.95 10.86
N VAL A 121 16.31 -5.43 9.69
CA VAL A 121 16.58 -4.02 9.34
C VAL A 121 15.90 -3.08 10.34
N ILE A 122 14.66 -3.36 10.73
CA ILE A 122 13.93 -2.57 11.74
C ILE A 122 14.61 -2.66 13.10
N SER A 123 15.00 -3.86 13.57
CA SER A 123 15.68 -4.00 14.86
C SER A 123 17.00 -3.24 14.93
N ASN A 124 17.68 -3.07 13.80
CA ASN A 124 18.93 -2.32 13.71
C ASN A 124 18.73 -0.80 13.57
N LEU A 125 17.81 -0.34 12.71
CA LEU A 125 17.61 1.09 12.43
C LEU A 125 16.66 1.78 13.42
N TYR A 126 15.64 1.05 13.86
CA TYR A 126 14.51 1.55 14.66
C TYR A 126 14.14 0.49 15.70
N PRO A 127 15.04 0.17 16.65
CA PRO A 127 14.81 -0.90 17.63
C PRO A 127 13.52 -0.72 18.43
N ASP A 128 13.11 0.51 18.68
CA ASP A 128 11.88 0.86 19.39
C ASP A 128 10.60 0.58 18.58
N TYR A 129 10.70 0.33 17.27
CA TYR A 129 9.58 -0.10 16.41
C TYR A 129 9.39 -1.62 16.42
N LEU A 130 10.36 -2.40 16.91
CA LEU A 130 10.35 -3.86 16.77
C LEU A 130 9.14 -4.52 17.44
N ASP A 131 8.80 -4.08 18.65
CA ASP A 131 7.63 -4.61 19.38
C ASP A 131 6.33 -4.35 18.61
N LYS A 132 6.19 -3.14 18.03
CA LYS A 132 5.01 -2.80 17.23
C LYS A 132 4.97 -3.59 15.92
N PHE A 133 6.13 -3.80 15.28
CA PHE A 133 6.24 -4.66 14.12
C PHE A 133 5.73 -6.07 14.45
N ASP A 134 6.26 -6.70 15.51
CA ASP A 134 5.87 -8.05 15.92
C ASP A 134 4.38 -8.15 16.29
N GLU A 135 3.83 -7.11 16.92
CA GLU A 135 2.41 -7.02 17.23
C GLU A 135 1.56 -6.99 15.95
N VAL A 136 1.89 -6.10 15.00
CA VAL A 136 1.16 -5.97 13.72
C VAL A 136 1.22 -7.26 12.91
N MET A 137 2.39 -7.91 12.86
CA MET A 137 2.58 -9.16 12.12
C MET A 137 1.73 -10.33 12.66
N LYS A 138 1.36 -10.31 13.95
CA LYS A 138 0.51 -11.33 14.58
C LYS A 138 -0.99 -11.10 14.38
N ARG A 139 -1.42 -9.95 13.84
CA ARG A 139 -2.84 -9.63 13.68
C ARG A 139 -3.44 -10.29 12.45
N SER A 140 -4.76 -10.38 12.47
CA SER A 140 -5.56 -10.90 11.37
C SER A 140 -6.27 -9.79 10.59
N SER A 141 -5.75 -8.56 10.63
CA SER A 141 -6.24 -7.47 9.78
C SER A 141 -5.13 -6.46 9.48
N ALA A 142 -5.17 -5.85 8.30
CA ALA A 142 -4.17 -4.87 7.87
C ALA A 142 -4.74 -3.82 6.88
N HIS A 143 -4.11 -2.65 6.86
CA HIS A 143 -4.30 -1.65 5.81
C HIS A 143 -3.52 -2.01 4.55
N MET A 144 -4.22 -2.46 3.52
CA MET A 144 -3.58 -2.92 2.27
C MET A 144 -3.56 -1.82 1.20
N PHE A 145 -2.78 -2.06 0.15
CA PHE A 145 -2.68 -1.30 -1.10
C PHE A 145 -1.82 -0.03 -1.07
N ASN A 146 -1.07 0.31 -0.03
CA ASN A 146 -0.24 1.54 -0.02
C ASN A 146 -1.04 2.82 -0.40
N MET A 147 -2.34 2.86 -0.10
CA MET A 147 -3.20 4.01 -0.38
C MET A 147 -3.35 4.83 0.89
N LEU A 148 -3.20 6.15 0.77
CA LEU A 148 -3.38 7.08 1.88
C LEU A 148 -3.73 8.48 1.39
N ILE A 149 -4.32 9.29 2.26
CA ILE A 149 -4.36 10.75 2.13
C ILE A 149 -3.96 11.32 3.48
N ALA A 150 -3.01 12.23 3.54
CA ALA A 150 -2.51 12.76 4.81
C ALA A 150 -2.09 14.22 4.68
N LYS A 151 -2.04 14.92 5.83
CA LYS A 151 -1.32 16.19 5.94
C LYS A 151 0.15 15.99 5.57
N ASP A 152 0.78 17.02 5.01
CA ASP A 152 2.14 16.94 4.46
C ASP A 152 3.18 16.42 5.46
N GLU A 153 3.10 16.90 6.71
CA GLU A 153 4.00 16.47 7.78
C GLU A 153 3.93 14.95 8.00
N ILE A 154 2.72 14.39 8.13
CA ILE A 154 2.50 12.95 8.31
C ILE A 154 2.97 12.17 7.08
N PHE A 155 2.62 12.65 5.87
CA PHE A 155 3.03 12.02 4.62
C PHE A 155 4.56 11.97 4.48
N SER A 156 5.22 13.06 4.83
CA SER A 156 6.67 13.22 4.71
C SER A 156 7.42 12.40 5.75
N ASN A 157 6.97 12.41 7.00
CA ASN A 157 7.57 11.60 8.07
C ASN A 157 7.41 10.10 7.81
N TYR A 158 6.23 9.67 7.34
CA TYR A 158 6.01 8.28 6.92
C TYR A 158 6.92 7.90 5.75
N SER A 159 6.99 8.75 4.73
CA SER A 159 7.82 8.47 3.54
C SER A 159 9.30 8.39 3.91
N GLU A 160 9.81 9.29 4.75
CA GLU A 160 11.18 9.24 5.23
C GLU A 160 11.51 7.92 5.93
N TRP A 161 10.69 7.54 6.91
CA TRP A 161 10.86 6.30 7.65
C TRP A 161 10.78 5.07 6.74
N LEU A 162 9.75 5.01 5.88
CA LEU A 162 9.51 3.88 4.98
C LEU A 162 10.69 3.70 4.01
N PHE A 163 11.08 4.77 3.31
CA PHE A 163 12.13 4.67 2.29
C PHE A 163 13.52 4.42 2.89
N LYS A 164 13.77 4.85 4.13
CA LYS A 164 15.00 4.49 4.84
C LYS A 164 15.06 3.00 5.14
N ILE A 165 13.97 2.38 5.60
CA ILE A 165 13.92 0.93 5.81
C ILE A 165 14.04 0.17 4.49
N LEU A 166 13.23 0.52 3.49
CA LEU A 166 13.24 -0.20 2.20
C LEU A 166 14.60 -0.13 1.50
N ALA A 167 15.31 1.00 1.62
CA ALA A 167 16.66 1.12 1.08
C ALA A 167 17.68 0.19 1.76
N GLU A 168 17.55 -0.08 3.06
CA GLU A 168 18.41 -1.06 3.74
C GLU A 168 18.00 -2.50 3.46
N VAL A 169 16.70 -2.78 3.31
CA VAL A 169 16.22 -4.09 2.88
C VAL A 169 16.73 -4.42 1.48
N GLU A 170 16.67 -3.46 0.55
CA GLU A 170 17.12 -3.60 -0.84
C GLU A 170 18.60 -4.02 -0.94
N LYS A 171 19.46 -3.60 -0.01
CA LYS A 171 20.87 -4.00 0.03
C LYS A 171 21.09 -5.46 0.46
N LYS A 172 20.13 -6.04 1.19
CA LYS A 172 20.26 -7.35 1.84
C LYS A 172 19.49 -8.46 1.12
N VAL A 173 18.53 -8.11 0.28
CA VAL A 173 17.71 -9.09 -0.47
C VAL A 173 18.30 -9.37 -1.83
N ASP A 174 18.17 -10.62 -2.26
CA ASP A 174 18.45 -11.04 -3.64
C ASP A 174 17.15 -11.54 -4.28
N ILE A 175 16.78 -10.87 -5.38
CA ILE A 175 15.55 -11.08 -6.15
C ILE A 175 15.83 -11.48 -7.61
N SER A 176 17.07 -11.83 -7.97
CA SER A 176 17.43 -12.19 -9.35
C SER A 176 16.54 -13.31 -9.91
N ASP A 177 16.27 -14.29 -9.04
CA ASP A 177 15.57 -15.53 -9.38
C ASP A 177 14.06 -15.46 -9.07
N TYR A 178 13.57 -14.29 -8.67
CA TYR A 178 12.15 -14.09 -8.37
C TYR A 178 11.33 -14.00 -9.67
N SER A 179 10.08 -14.45 -9.59
CA SER A 179 9.11 -14.18 -10.64
C SER A 179 8.87 -12.67 -10.78
N ASP A 180 8.43 -12.20 -11.95
CA ASP A 180 8.09 -10.77 -12.14
C ASP A 180 7.07 -10.27 -11.12
N PHE A 181 6.18 -11.15 -10.66
CA PHE A 181 5.24 -10.81 -9.60
C PHE A 181 5.93 -10.62 -8.24
N ASP A 182 6.80 -11.56 -7.88
CA ASP A 182 7.50 -11.56 -6.59
C ASP A 182 8.58 -10.49 -6.52
N LYS A 183 9.16 -10.06 -7.66
CA LYS A 183 10.10 -8.93 -7.73
C LYS A 183 9.53 -7.62 -7.17
N ARG A 184 8.22 -7.53 -6.96
CA ARG A 184 7.49 -6.39 -6.38
C ARG A 184 7.54 -6.36 -4.84
N ILE A 185 8.52 -7.03 -4.24
CA ILE A 185 8.68 -7.21 -2.80
C ILE A 185 8.53 -5.92 -1.99
N PHE A 186 9.08 -4.81 -2.45
CA PHE A 186 9.07 -3.56 -1.68
C PHE A 186 7.66 -2.99 -1.60
N GLY A 187 6.86 -3.15 -2.66
CA GLY A 187 5.43 -2.83 -2.63
C GLY A 187 4.65 -3.71 -1.65
N PHE A 188 4.99 -4.99 -1.51
CA PHE A 188 4.32 -5.87 -0.53
C PHE A 188 4.74 -5.57 0.90
N ILE A 189 6.03 -5.37 1.14
CA ILE A 189 6.57 -5.02 2.46
C ILE A 189 5.97 -3.71 2.95
N SER A 190 5.89 -2.68 2.10
CA SER A 190 5.35 -1.37 2.49
C SER A 190 3.90 -1.42 2.94
N GLU A 191 3.09 -2.33 2.37
CA GLU A 191 1.69 -2.51 2.80
C GLU A 191 1.64 -2.92 4.28
N LEU A 192 2.56 -3.78 4.71
CA LEU A 192 2.63 -4.22 6.11
C LEU A 192 3.21 -3.14 7.03
N LEU A 193 4.20 -2.39 6.54
CA LEU A 193 4.87 -1.36 7.32
C LEU A 193 4.01 -0.12 7.60
N MET A 194 2.92 0.08 6.85
CA MET A 194 1.96 1.16 7.08
C MET A 194 1.42 1.11 8.53
N ASP A 195 0.88 -0.04 8.94
CA ASP A 195 0.26 -0.20 10.26
C ASP A 195 1.28 -0.09 11.39
N VAL A 196 2.50 -0.57 11.14
CA VAL A 196 3.61 -0.45 12.10
C VAL A 196 3.89 1.03 12.38
N TRP A 197 4.02 1.84 11.33
CA TRP A 197 4.33 3.25 11.48
C TRP A 197 3.16 4.04 12.08
N VAL A 198 1.95 3.86 11.55
CA VAL A 198 0.74 4.57 12.00
C VAL A 198 0.50 4.37 13.49
N GLU A 199 0.65 3.15 13.98
CA GLU A 199 0.36 2.84 15.37
C GLU A 199 1.52 3.10 16.32
N LYS A 200 2.77 2.97 15.85
CA LYS A 200 3.94 3.35 16.66
C LYS A 200 3.97 4.85 16.93
N ASN A 201 3.53 5.66 15.97
CA ASN A 201 3.51 7.12 16.08
C ASN A 201 2.14 7.66 16.50
N GLU A 202 1.20 6.79 16.89
CA GLU A 202 -0.12 7.16 17.39
C GLU A 202 -0.88 8.14 16.48
N ILE A 203 -0.76 7.94 15.16
CA ILE A 203 -1.34 8.85 14.17
C ILE A 203 -2.86 8.85 14.30
N ASN A 204 -3.44 10.04 14.38
CA ASN A 204 -4.89 10.22 14.40
C ASN A 204 -5.45 10.05 12.97
N TYR A 205 -5.89 8.83 12.64
CA TYR A 205 -6.42 8.49 11.32
C TYR A 205 -7.90 8.13 11.33
N THR A 206 -8.51 8.20 10.14
CA THR A 206 -9.84 7.64 9.87
C THR A 206 -9.80 6.71 8.67
N GLU A 207 -10.78 5.81 8.57
CA GLU A 207 -10.87 4.85 7.49
C GLU A 207 -12.01 5.17 6.52
N LEU A 208 -11.76 5.01 5.22
CA LEU A 208 -12.79 5.07 4.19
C LEU A 208 -12.84 3.80 3.34
N PRO A 209 -14.04 3.33 2.96
CA PRO A 209 -14.16 2.22 2.02
C PRO A 209 -13.53 2.54 0.67
N LEU A 210 -12.95 1.53 0.03
CA LEU A 210 -12.46 1.65 -1.35
C LEU A 210 -13.52 1.25 -2.39
N LEU A 211 -13.52 1.97 -3.50
CA LEU A 211 -14.25 1.69 -4.72
C LEU A 211 -13.32 1.03 -5.73
N PHE A 212 -13.71 -0.14 -6.23
CA PHE A 212 -12.95 -0.85 -7.27
C PHE A 212 -13.60 -0.63 -8.64
N ILE A 213 -12.89 0.02 -9.55
CA ILE A 213 -13.35 0.34 -10.90
C ILE A 213 -12.85 -0.76 -11.86
N GLY A 214 -13.74 -1.68 -12.24
CA GLY A 214 -13.43 -2.80 -13.13
C GLY A 214 -14.24 -4.06 -12.81
N LYS A 215 -14.20 -5.05 -13.72
CA LYS A 215 -14.85 -6.36 -13.51
C LYS A 215 -14.15 -7.09 -12.38
N GLN A 216 -14.84 -7.30 -11.26
CA GLN A 216 -14.39 -8.22 -10.21
C GLN A 216 -15.07 -9.57 -10.43
N ASN A 217 -14.30 -10.59 -10.78
CA ASN A 217 -14.84 -11.94 -10.97
C ASN A 217 -15.01 -12.62 -9.60
N TRP A 218 -16.10 -12.29 -8.91
CA TRP A 218 -16.40 -12.75 -7.56
C TRP A 218 -16.57 -14.27 -7.46
N THR A 219 -17.12 -14.91 -8.49
CA THR A 219 -17.26 -16.38 -8.52
C THR A 219 -15.89 -17.06 -8.54
N LYS A 220 -14.95 -16.58 -9.37
CA LYS A 220 -13.56 -17.06 -9.37
C LYS A 220 -12.87 -16.83 -8.02
N LYS A 221 -13.09 -15.66 -7.39
CA LYS A 221 -12.50 -15.35 -6.07
C LYS A 221 -13.03 -16.27 -4.97
N ILE A 222 -14.34 -16.54 -4.95
CA ILE A 222 -14.96 -17.44 -3.97
C ILE A 222 -14.50 -18.89 -4.21
N GLY A 223 -14.47 -19.34 -5.46
CA GLY A 223 -13.95 -20.67 -5.80
C GLY A 223 -12.49 -20.88 -5.38
N LEU A 224 -11.62 -19.92 -5.70
CA LEU A 224 -10.20 -19.95 -5.28
C LEU A 224 -10.03 -19.83 -3.76
N PHE A 225 -10.92 -19.13 -3.06
CA PHE A 225 -10.92 -19.09 -1.60
C PHE A 225 -11.26 -20.47 -1.01
N LEU A 226 -12.31 -21.13 -1.53
CA LEU A 226 -12.71 -22.46 -1.07
C LEU A 226 -11.63 -23.51 -1.37
N LEU A 227 -11.06 -23.51 -2.59
CA LEU A 227 -9.98 -24.42 -2.99
C LEU A 227 -8.74 -24.30 -2.10
N ARG A 228 -8.38 -23.07 -1.70
CA ARG A 228 -7.30 -22.83 -0.73
C ARG A 228 -7.63 -23.41 0.64
N LYS A 229 -8.87 -23.25 1.12
CA LYS A 229 -9.30 -23.76 2.43
C LYS A 229 -9.24 -25.29 2.54
N VAL A 230 -9.42 -26.00 1.42
CA VAL A 230 -9.34 -27.47 1.38
C VAL A 230 -7.97 -27.99 0.91
N GLY A 231 -6.95 -27.12 0.82
CA GLY A 231 -5.58 -27.50 0.45
C GLY A 231 -5.37 -27.88 -1.01
N LEU A 232 -6.39 -27.71 -1.87
CA LEU A 232 -6.38 -28.10 -3.29
C LEU A 232 -5.82 -27.02 -4.23
N SER A 233 -5.40 -25.88 -3.69
CA SER A 233 -4.73 -24.83 -4.45
C SER A 233 -3.59 -24.24 -3.64
N ARG A 234 -2.36 -24.60 -4.00
CA ARG A 234 -1.14 -23.87 -3.64
C ARG A 234 -0.67 -23.19 -4.92
N LYS A 235 -0.76 -21.86 -4.96
CA LYS A 235 -0.35 -20.94 -6.05
C LYS A 235 -1.12 -21.05 -7.38
N VAL A 236 -1.92 -20.03 -7.67
CA VAL A 236 -1.82 -19.26 -8.93
C VAL A 236 -2.15 -17.80 -8.59
N ILE A 237 -1.17 -16.93 -8.77
CA ILE A 237 -1.31 -15.47 -8.74
C ILE A 237 -2.17 -15.01 -9.92
#